data_AF-A0A8T7KY44-F1
#
_entry.id   AF-A0A8T7KY44-F1
#
_cell.length_a   1.000
_cell.length_b   1.000
_cell.length_c   1.000
_cell.angle_alpha   90.00
_cell.angle_beta   90.00
_cell.angle_gamma   90.00
#
_symmetry.space_group_name_H-M   'P 1'
#
loop_
_entity.id
_entity.type
_entity.pdbx_description
1 polymer ?
#
loop_
_entity_poly.entity_id
_entity_poly.type
_entity_poly.pdbx_seq_one_letter_code
_entity_poly.pdbx_strand_id
1 'polypeptide(L)'
;MAQVLRALVVEDDHSWQQIVSEILSDCGLEVELATNLDEATRALKSRTHRIAVIDLSLSPNDHNNIDGLRALDAVRKLDPNCRAILLTGFATVELAVTALTDYGAFTFLRKESFHRSQFRDIIYRILVSPPVQAAPTPAPVSTTSASPQKGQLAPVKLPSEKALVVEDDAGWRSILEELLSDAGFQVRTCASFGDALGYLRREKFSLAVIDLSLQGTVTAWDKDAHDPNLEGYQLLSAARAGGIPTIVVSGITETDEIQRVYSEYAISAYIEKQAFDRAAFRRVIEETRKSHQSLSELSALTDREREVLDLLAQGLTNKEIAERLVITTNTVKRHLKSIFEKLDVHTRSAATAKAAGGQ
;
A
#
# COMPACT_ATOMS: atom_id res chain seq x y z
N MET A 1 30.90 19.51 15.54
CA MET A 1 29.59 20.01 16.01
C MET A 1 28.54 19.48 15.04
N ALA A 2 27.51 18.79 15.51
CA ALA A 2 26.44 18.31 14.63
C ALA A 2 25.74 19.52 13.99
N GLN A 3 25.58 19.51 12.67
CA GLN A 3 24.88 20.58 11.97
C GLN A 3 23.39 20.50 12.32
N VAL A 4 22.86 21.55 12.94
CA VAL A 4 21.43 21.62 13.30
C VAL A 4 20.63 21.78 12.01
N LEU A 5 19.75 20.81 11.73
CA LEU A 5 18.85 20.86 10.59
C LEU A 5 17.67 21.78 10.93
N ARG A 6 17.31 22.64 9.99
CA ARG A 6 16.28 23.67 10.17
C ARG A 6 15.10 23.44 9.23
N ALA A 7 13.91 23.75 9.69
CA ALA A 7 12.71 23.80 8.87
C ALA A 7 12.11 25.21 8.88
N LEU A 8 11.61 25.68 7.75
CA LEU A 8 10.78 26.88 7.67
C LEU A 8 9.32 26.46 7.52
N VAL A 9 8.41 27.03 8.29
CA VAL A 9 6.96 26.85 8.12
C VAL A 9 6.34 28.20 7.79
N VAL A 10 5.74 28.31 6.61
CA VAL A 10 5.05 29.49 6.12
C VAL A 10 3.54 29.19 6.11
N GLU A 11 2.83 29.67 7.12
CA GLU A 11 1.44 29.31 7.40
C GLU A 11 0.82 30.43 8.25
N ASP A 12 -0.35 30.94 7.90
CA ASP A 12 -1.03 32.01 8.62
C ASP A 12 -1.99 31.48 9.71
N ASP A 13 -2.44 30.23 9.60
CA ASP A 13 -3.26 29.57 10.61
C ASP A 13 -2.40 29.03 11.78
N HIS A 14 -2.61 29.58 12.98
CA HIS A 14 -1.88 29.20 14.19
C HIS A 14 -2.03 27.72 14.58
N SER A 15 -3.18 27.10 14.30
CA SER A 15 -3.41 25.68 14.62
C SER A 15 -2.54 24.80 13.72
N TRP A 16 -2.49 25.13 12.42
CA TRP A 16 -1.63 24.44 11.46
C TRP A 16 -0.15 24.67 11.73
N GLN A 17 0.25 25.89 12.09
CA GLN A 17 1.62 26.16 12.55
C GLN A 17 2.01 25.24 13.69
N GLN A 18 1.14 25.09 14.70
CA GLN A 18 1.42 24.23 15.85
C GLN A 18 1.55 22.75 15.44
N ILE A 19 0.60 22.24 14.65
CA ILE A 19 0.60 20.84 14.19
C ILE A 19 1.87 20.52 13.39
N VAL A 20 2.21 21.36 12.42
CA VAL A 20 3.36 21.15 11.53
C VAL A 20 4.68 21.30 12.30
N SER A 21 4.77 22.29 13.18
CA SER A 21 5.97 22.54 13.99
C SER A 21 6.26 21.42 14.97
N GLU A 22 5.23 20.89 15.62
CA GLU A 22 5.35 19.75 16.54
C GLU A 22 5.94 18.54 15.81
N ILE A 23 5.41 18.21 14.63
CA ILE A 23 5.87 17.04 13.85
C ILE A 23 7.31 17.23 13.34
N LEU A 24 7.66 18.42 12.86
CA LEU A 24 9.03 18.73 12.41
C LEU A 24 10.03 18.70 13.56
N SER A 25 9.64 19.20 14.73
CA SER A 25 10.47 19.19 15.95
C SER A 25 10.68 17.75 16.44
N ASP A 26 9.65 16.92 16.43
CA ASP A 26 9.73 15.47 16.70
C ASP A 26 10.70 14.74 15.77
N CYS A 27 10.83 15.22 14.52
CA CYS A 27 11.80 14.72 13.53
C CYS A 27 13.21 15.31 13.70
N GLY A 28 13.44 16.15 14.72
CA GLY A 28 14.74 16.70 15.06
C GLY A 28 15.13 17.96 14.28
N LEU A 29 14.18 18.66 13.66
CA LEU A 29 14.44 19.95 13.01
C LEU A 29 14.14 21.12 13.95
N GLU A 30 14.99 22.16 13.91
CA GLU A 30 14.69 23.45 14.52
C GLU A 30 13.73 24.23 13.60
N VAL A 31 12.54 24.54 14.08
CA VAL A 31 11.48 25.17 13.28
C VAL A 31 11.52 26.69 13.40
N GLU A 32 11.54 27.37 12.25
CA GLU A 32 11.35 28.80 12.10
C GLU A 32 9.98 29.07 11.47
N LEU A 33 9.23 30.01 12.03
CA LEU A 33 7.85 30.32 11.60
C LEU A 33 7.80 31.62 10.80
N ALA A 34 6.94 31.63 9.79
CA ALA A 34 6.53 32.81 9.04
C ALA A 34 5.02 32.76 8.80
N THR A 35 4.34 33.90 8.99
CA THR A 35 2.89 34.02 8.78
C THR A 35 2.53 34.63 7.42
N ASN A 36 3.52 35.13 6.68
CA ASN A 36 3.33 35.84 5.42
C ASN A 36 4.60 35.79 4.56
N LEU A 37 4.47 36.26 3.31
CA LEU A 37 5.56 36.27 2.32
C LEU A 37 6.79 37.08 2.76
N ASP A 38 6.60 38.22 3.42
CA ASP A 38 7.71 39.09 3.85
C ASP A 38 8.53 38.45 4.98
N GLU A 39 7.87 37.77 5.92
CA GLU A 39 8.52 36.97 6.96
C GLU A 39 9.25 35.78 6.37
N ALA A 40 8.61 35.04 5.45
CA ALA A 40 9.23 33.90 4.78
C ALA A 40 10.50 34.31 4.03
N THR A 41 10.44 35.43 3.30
CA THR A 41 11.58 35.97 2.55
C THR A 41 12.71 36.42 3.47
N ARG A 42 12.39 37.01 4.64
CA ARG A 42 13.41 37.37 5.65
C ARG A 42 14.07 36.14 6.25
N ALA A 43 13.30 35.11 6.58
CA ALA A 43 13.81 33.85 7.12
C ALA A 43 14.80 33.19 6.14
N LEU A 44 14.41 33.04 4.87
CA LEU A 44 15.23 32.45 3.80
C LEU A 44 16.52 33.22 3.51
N LYS A 45 16.54 34.54 3.70
CA LYS A 45 17.76 35.36 3.56
C LYS A 45 18.71 35.23 4.75
N SER A 46 18.18 34.85 5.92
CA SER A 46 18.93 34.86 7.18
C SER A 46 19.67 33.55 7.43
N ARG A 47 19.05 32.42 7.08
CA ARG A 47 19.53 31.07 7.37
C ARG A 47 19.10 30.11 6.26
N THR A 48 19.83 29.02 6.09
CA THR A 48 19.45 27.92 5.19
C THR A 48 18.61 26.89 5.93
N HIS A 49 17.62 26.33 5.24
CA HIS A 49 16.68 25.34 5.75
C HIS A 49 16.77 24.06 4.94
N ARG A 50 16.57 22.91 5.60
CA ARG A 50 16.55 21.61 4.92
C ARG A 50 15.18 21.33 4.28
N ILE A 51 14.13 21.86 4.91
CA ILE A 51 12.73 21.68 4.57
C ILE A 51 12.04 23.04 4.69
N ALA A 52 11.16 23.36 3.75
CA ALA A 52 10.20 24.45 3.89
C ALA A 52 8.79 23.87 3.71
N VAL A 53 7.87 24.16 4.62
CA VAL A 53 6.45 23.83 4.49
C VAL A 53 5.73 25.13 4.20
N ILE A 54 4.97 25.18 3.10
CA ILE A 54 4.38 26.41 2.59
C ILE A 54 2.89 26.21 2.40
N ASP A 55 2.08 27.05 3.03
CA ASP A 55 0.70 27.23 2.66
C ASP A 55 0.57 28.18 1.46
N LEU A 56 -0.38 27.86 0.59
CA LEU A 56 -0.69 28.68 -0.56
C LEU A 56 -1.59 29.87 -0.23
N SER A 57 -2.45 29.74 0.78
CA SER A 57 -3.44 30.75 1.14
C SER A 57 -2.98 31.58 2.34
N LEU A 58 -1.90 32.34 2.17
CA LEU A 58 -1.28 33.11 3.27
C LEU A 58 -2.00 34.42 3.62
N SER A 59 -3.10 34.75 2.94
CA SER A 59 -3.86 35.97 3.18
C SER A 59 -5.31 35.82 2.73
N PRO A 60 -6.29 36.25 3.55
CA PRO A 60 -7.71 36.18 3.21
C PRO A 60 -8.10 37.06 2.00
N ASN A 61 -7.23 37.97 1.57
CA ASN A 61 -7.46 38.83 0.39
C ASN A 61 -6.84 38.27 -0.90
N ASP A 62 -5.99 37.26 -0.81
CA ASP A 62 -5.30 36.66 -1.96
C ASP A 62 -6.04 35.43 -2.48
N HIS A 63 -7.15 35.70 -3.19
CA HIS A 63 -8.01 34.69 -3.77
C HIS A 63 -7.32 33.83 -4.85
N ASN A 64 -6.11 34.21 -5.29
CA ASN A 64 -5.35 33.55 -6.34
C ASN A 64 -4.08 32.83 -5.81
N ASN A 65 -3.87 32.79 -4.49
CA ASN A 65 -2.71 32.15 -3.85
C ASN A 65 -1.35 32.68 -4.38
N ILE A 66 -1.31 33.94 -4.80
CA ILE A 66 -0.13 34.59 -5.38
C ILE A 66 1.03 34.62 -4.38
N ASP A 67 0.75 34.92 -3.11
CA ASP A 67 1.75 35.06 -2.07
C ASP A 67 2.38 33.71 -1.70
N GLY A 68 1.59 32.64 -1.65
CA GLY A 68 2.11 31.30 -1.42
C GLY A 68 2.97 30.77 -2.58
N LEU A 69 2.56 31.02 -3.82
CA LEU A 69 3.37 30.70 -5.01
C LEU A 69 4.67 31.52 -5.04
N ARG A 70 4.62 32.79 -4.63
CA ARG A 70 5.81 33.63 -4.48
C ARG A 70 6.74 33.15 -3.36
N ALA A 71 6.19 32.65 -2.25
CA ALA A 71 6.99 32.04 -1.20
C ALA A 71 7.71 30.79 -1.71
N LEU A 72 7.03 29.96 -2.51
CA LEU A 72 7.62 28.79 -3.15
C LEU A 72 8.74 29.17 -4.14
N ASP A 73 8.54 30.21 -4.96
CA ASP A 73 9.59 30.74 -5.84
C ASP A 73 10.77 31.35 -5.06
N ALA A 74 10.50 31.99 -3.91
CA ALA A 74 11.52 32.53 -3.03
C ALA A 74 12.40 31.42 -2.44
N VAL A 75 11.83 30.29 -2.02
CA VAL A 75 12.60 29.12 -1.58
C VAL A 75 13.53 28.65 -2.70
N ARG A 76 12.99 28.45 -3.90
CA ARG A 76 13.77 28.00 -5.06
C ARG A 76 14.95 28.92 -5.38
N LYS A 77 14.77 30.24 -5.26
CA LYS A 77 15.80 31.24 -5.61
C LYS A 77 16.81 31.51 -4.51
N LEU A 78 16.37 31.54 -3.25
CA LEU A 78 17.18 31.98 -2.12
C LEU A 78 17.82 30.81 -1.37
N ASP A 79 17.18 29.63 -1.37
CA ASP A 79 17.73 28.41 -0.79
C ASP A 79 17.47 27.18 -1.69
N PRO A 80 18.25 27.00 -2.77
CA PRO A 80 18.02 25.94 -3.76
C PRO A 80 18.16 24.51 -3.23
N ASN A 81 18.79 24.32 -2.06
CA ASN A 81 18.94 23.02 -1.43
C ASN A 81 17.76 22.67 -0.49
N CYS A 82 16.92 23.65 -0.18
CA CYS A 82 15.73 23.47 0.64
C CYS A 82 14.66 22.71 -0.15
N ARG A 83 14.09 21.67 0.47
CA ARG A 83 12.99 20.90 -0.13
C ARG A 83 11.66 21.50 0.32
N ALA A 84 10.97 22.15 -0.60
CA ALA A 84 9.66 22.74 -0.33
C ALA A 84 8.55 21.69 -0.38
N ILE A 85 7.71 21.64 0.65
CA ILE A 85 6.47 20.87 0.74
C ILE A 85 5.32 21.87 0.72
N LEU A 86 4.37 21.69 -0.19
CA LEU A 86 3.18 22.52 -0.24
C LEU A 86 2.08 21.90 0.60
N LEU A 87 1.37 22.70 1.40
CA LEU A 87 0.24 22.26 2.23
C LEU A 87 -0.91 23.26 2.08
N THR A 88 -1.96 22.93 1.32
CA THR A 88 -3.08 23.88 1.04
C THR A 88 -4.44 23.27 1.30
N GLY A 89 -5.40 24.11 1.70
CA GLY A 89 -6.80 23.74 1.89
C GLY A 89 -7.65 23.71 0.61
N PHE A 90 -7.16 24.32 -0.46
CA PHE A 90 -7.82 24.35 -1.76
C PHE A 90 -6.82 23.96 -2.84
N ALA A 91 -7.01 22.75 -3.37
CA ALA A 91 -6.09 22.09 -4.25
C ALA A 91 -6.77 21.74 -5.57
N THR A 92 -6.35 22.39 -6.66
CA THR A 92 -6.68 21.91 -8.00
C THR A 92 -5.50 21.09 -8.55
N VAL A 93 -5.79 20.16 -9.47
CA VAL A 93 -4.75 19.37 -10.15
C VAL A 93 -3.76 20.30 -10.86
N GLU A 94 -4.24 21.36 -11.49
CA GLU A 94 -3.43 22.37 -12.19
C GLU A 94 -2.44 23.06 -11.25
N LEU A 95 -2.89 23.45 -10.05
CA LEU A 95 -2.05 24.08 -9.04
C LEU A 95 -0.98 23.12 -8.51
N ALA A 96 -1.35 21.85 -8.29
CA ALA A 96 -0.41 20.81 -7.86
C ALA A 96 0.66 20.52 -8.93
N VAL A 97 0.27 20.40 -10.20
CA VAL A 97 1.21 20.22 -11.32
C VAL A 97 2.14 21.43 -11.40
N THR A 98 1.60 22.65 -11.40
CA THR A 98 2.38 23.89 -11.46
C THR A 98 3.39 23.98 -10.31
N ALA A 99 2.98 23.67 -9.08
CA ALA A 99 3.88 23.72 -7.93
C ALA A 99 5.05 22.73 -8.04
N LEU A 100 4.80 21.51 -8.57
CA LEU A 100 5.82 20.49 -8.74
C LEU A 100 6.75 20.78 -9.94
N THR A 101 6.20 21.19 -11.08
CA THR A 101 6.97 21.36 -12.32
C THR A 101 7.65 22.71 -12.41
N ASP A 102 6.91 23.79 -12.13
CA ASP A 102 7.34 25.15 -12.48
C ASP A 102 8.08 25.82 -11.32
N TYR A 103 7.69 25.47 -10.10
CA TYR A 103 8.28 25.99 -8.86
C TYR A 103 9.18 24.99 -8.13
N GLY A 104 9.21 23.73 -8.56
CA GLY A 104 10.14 22.71 -8.04
C GLY A 104 9.83 22.24 -6.61
N ALA A 105 8.57 22.31 -6.17
CA ALA A 105 8.16 21.71 -4.91
C ALA A 105 8.53 20.22 -4.89
N PHE A 106 8.98 19.72 -3.74
CA PHE A 106 9.30 18.32 -3.55
C PHE A 106 8.05 17.45 -3.56
N THR A 107 6.98 17.92 -2.93
CA THR A 107 5.69 17.25 -2.87
C THR A 107 4.60 18.24 -2.50
N PHE A 108 3.36 17.80 -2.71
CA PHE A 108 2.15 18.55 -2.43
C PHE A 108 1.24 17.76 -1.48
N LEU A 109 0.62 18.43 -0.50
CA LEU A 109 -0.33 17.86 0.46
C LEU A 109 -1.56 18.76 0.57
N ARG A 110 -2.71 18.13 0.80
CA ARG A 110 -3.97 18.82 1.06
C ARG A 110 -4.24 18.85 2.56
N LYS A 111 -4.70 19.99 3.08
CA LYS A 111 -5.05 20.14 4.51
C LYS A 111 -6.21 19.20 4.88
N GLU A 112 -7.21 19.05 4.01
CA GLU A 112 -8.38 18.17 4.21
C GLU A 112 -8.00 16.70 4.43
N SER A 113 -6.93 16.24 3.79
CA SER A 113 -6.49 14.85 3.83
C SER A 113 -5.13 14.70 4.52
N PHE A 114 -4.74 15.67 5.35
CA PHE A 114 -3.47 15.66 6.04
C PHE A 114 -3.42 14.58 7.12
N HIS A 115 -2.44 13.68 7.02
CA HIS A 115 -2.17 12.66 8.01
C HIS A 115 -0.76 12.83 8.58
N ARG A 116 -0.64 12.84 9.93
CA ARG A 116 0.64 13.07 10.63
C ARG A 116 1.71 12.03 10.26
N SER A 117 1.32 10.77 10.07
CA SER A 117 2.21 9.67 9.68
C SER A 117 2.78 9.87 8.27
N GLN A 118 1.92 10.16 7.29
CA GLN A 118 2.33 10.47 5.92
C GLN A 118 3.29 11.67 5.87
N PHE A 119 3.00 12.71 6.64
CA PHE A 119 3.86 13.89 6.72
C PHE A 119 5.23 13.56 7.33
N ARG A 120 5.30 12.73 8.38
CA ARG A 120 6.56 12.22 8.95
C ARG A 120 7.36 11.41 7.94
N ASP A 121 6.72 10.52 7.18
CA ASP A 121 7.41 9.71 6.16
C ASP A 121 8.04 10.58 5.06
N ILE A 122 7.35 11.63 4.64
CA ILE A 122 7.87 12.63 3.69
C ILE A 122 9.10 13.34 4.29
N ILE A 123 9.02 13.79 5.55
CA ILE A 123 10.15 14.42 6.25
C ILE A 123 11.33 13.47 6.30
N TYR A 124 11.14 12.22 6.74
CA TYR A 124 12.22 11.23 6.81
C TYR A 124 12.86 10.96 5.46
N ARG A 125 12.06 10.79 4.40
CA ARG A 125 12.56 10.61 3.03
C ARG A 125 13.42 11.80 2.60
N ILE A 126 12.99 13.03 2.94
CA ILE A 126 13.79 14.21 2.66
C ILE A 126 15.09 14.20 3.45
N LEU A 127 15.07 13.92 4.75
CA LEU A 127 16.25 13.92 5.63
C LEU A 127 17.30 12.88 5.23
N VAL A 128 16.87 11.70 4.77
CA VAL A 128 17.76 10.60 4.35
C VAL A 128 18.26 10.79 2.91
N SER A 129 17.59 11.61 2.10
CA SER A 129 18.05 11.94 0.75
C SER A 129 19.26 12.90 0.79
N PRO A 130 20.34 12.65 0.00
CA PRO A 130 21.43 13.60 -0.13
C PRO A 130 20.93 14.94 -0.69
N PRO A 131 21.49 16.09 -0.25
CA PRO A 131 21.13 17.39 -0.80
C PRO A 131 21.38 17.42 -2.32
N VAL A 132 20.42 17.98 -3.07
CA VAL A 132 20.46 18.02 -4.53
C VAL A 132 21.67 18.82 -4.98
N GLN A 133 22.71 18.15 -5.48
CA GLN A 133 23.62 18.82 -6.40
C GLN A 133 22.83 19.08 -7.68
N ALA A 134 22.77 20.35 -8.09
CA ALA A 134 22.09 20.81 -9.28
C ALA A 134 22.44 19.91 -10.48
N ALA A 135 21.41 19.37 -11.15
CA ALA A 135 21.59 18.57 -12.35
C ALA A 135 22.24 19.42 -13.47
N PRO A 136 23.20 18.89 -14.23
CA PRO A 136 23.58 19.50 -15.50
C PRO A 136 22.45 19.28 -16.52
N THR A 137 22.24 20.31 -17.34
CA THR A 137 21.28 20.42 -18.45
C THR A 137 21.31 19.20 -19.38
N PRO A 138 20.15 18.72 -19.90
CA PRO A 138 20.14 17.58 -20.82
C PRO A 138 20.66 17.97 -22.21
N ALA A 139 21.60 17.19 -22.73
CA ALA A 139 22.04 17.21 -24.14
C ALA A 139 21.71 15.85 -24.80
N PRO A 140 21.57 15.80 -26.13
CA PRO A 140 20.60 14.94 -26.80
C PRO A 140 21.08 13.49 -27.02
N VAL A 141 20.07 12.63 -27.18
CA VAL A 141 20.12 11.20 -27.44
C VAL A 141 21.01 10.88 -28.66
N SER A 142 21.88 9.89 -28.53
CA SER A 142 22.49 9.20 -29.66
C SER A 142 22.45 7.70 -29.42
N THR A 143 21.83 7.03 -30.38
CA THR A 143 21.73 5.58 -30.52
C THR A 143 23.11 4.97 -30.75
N THR A 144 23.41 3.86 -30.08
CA THR A 144 24.19 2.76 -30.67
C THR A 144 24.05 1.50 -29.83
N SER A 145 23.69 0.43 -30.54
CA SER A 145 23.60 -0.95 -30.10
C SER A 145 24.97 -1.55 -29.79
N ALA A 146 25.12 -2.20 -28.64
CA ALA A 146 25.96 -3.40 -28.48
C ALA A 146 25.66 -4.10 -27.14
N SER A 147 25.45 -5.41 -27.21
CA SER A 147 25.65 -6.40 -26.13
C SER A 147 26.51 -7.52 -26.75
N PRO A 148 27.11 -8.50 -26.02
CA PRO A 148 26.93 -8.85 -24.59
C PRO A 148 28.22 -9.23 -23.83
N GLN A 149 28.16 -9.36 -22.50
CA GLN A 149 28.60 -10.54 -21.69
C GLN A 149 28.53 -10.22 -20.18
N LYS A 150 27.62 -10.89 -19.46
CA LYS A 150 27.79 -12.07 -18.58
C LYS A 150 28.26 -11.74 -17.16
N GLY A 151 27.38 -12.01 -16.19
CA GLY A 151 27.80 -12.24 -14.81
C GLY A 151 26.83 -11.80 -13.72
N GLN A 152 25.55 -12.14 -13.77
CA GLN A 152 24.75 -12.18 -12.53
C GLN A 152 23.64 -13.21 -12.63
N LEU A 153 23.58 -14.06 -11.60
CA LEU A 153 22.64 -15.17 -11.49
C LEU A 153 21.21 -14.64 -11.67
N ALA A 154 20.46 -15.29 -12.57
CA ALA A 154 19.06 -15.00 -12.77
C ALA A 154 18.30 -15.24 -11.46
N PRO A 155 17.48 -14.29 -10.98
CA PRO A 155 16.52 -14.61 -9.94
C PRO A 155 15.54 -15.61 -10.54
N VAL A 156 15.33 -16.71 -9.83
CA VAL A 156 14.30 -17.70 -10.15
C VAL A 156 12.97 -16.96 -10.27
N LYS A 157 12.43 -16.89 -11.48
CA LYS A 157 11.18 -16.18 -11.79
C LYS A 157 10.03 -17.04 -11.25
N LEU A 158 9.66 -16.82 -9.99
CA LEU A 158 8.40 -17.33 -9.45
C LEU A 158 7.26 -16.79 -10.33
N PRO A 159 6.22 -17.58 -10.63
CA PRO A 159 5.06 -17.10 -11.38
C PRO A 159 4.47 -15.90 -10.62
N SER A 160 4.37 -14.74 -11.28
CA SER A 160 3.86 -13.52 -10.66
C SER A 160 2.37 -13.69 -10.37
N GLU A 161 2.06 -13.94 -9.11
CA GLU A 161 0.71 -13.99 -8.56
C GLU A 161 -0.03 -12.66 -8.83
N LYS A 162 -1.31 -12.70 -9.19
CA LYS A 162 -2.10 -11.49 -9.51
C LYS A 162 -2.93 -11.05 -8.32
N ALA A 163 -2.85 -9.77 -7.96
CA ALA A 163 -3.70 -9.16 -6.95
C ALA A 163 -4.67 -8.15 -7.60
N LEU A 164 -5.90 -8.09 -7.09
CA LEU A 164 -6.89 -7.07 -7.45
C LEU A 164 -6.99 -6.03 -6.33
N VAL A 165 -6.94 -4.75 -6.66
CA VAL A 165 -7.24 -3.64 -5.75
C VAL A 165 -8.48 -2.91 -6.26
N VAL A 166 -9.50 -2.77 -5.44
CA VAL A 166 -10.72 -2.01 -5.74
C VAL A 166 -10.87 -0.90 -4.74
N GLU A 167 -10.64 0.33 -5.19
CA GLU A 167 -10.58 1.52 -4.34
C GLU A 167 -10.84 2.74 -5.23
N ASP A 168 -11.83 3.57 -4.89
CA ASP A 168 -12.24 4.76 -5.64
C ASP A 168 -11.31 5.96 -5.37
N ASP A 169 -10.67 6.01 -4.19
CA ASP A 169 -9.64 6.99 -3.89
C ASP A 169 -8.30 6.66 -4.57
N ALA A 170 -7.82 7.57 -5.42
CA ALA A 170 -6.58 7.37 -6.17
C ALA A 170 -5.33 7.27 -5.28
N GLY A 171 -5.32 7.92 -4.12
CA GLY A 171 -4.21 7.90 -3.16
C GLY A 171 -4.12 6.55 -2.47
N TRP A 172 -5.22 6.06 -1.91
CA TRP A 172 -5.32 4.72 -1.34
C TRP A 172 -4.98 3.65 -2.38
N ARG A 173 -5.53 3.77 -3.59
CA ARG A 173 -5.25 2.82 -4.67
C ARG A 173 -3.75 2.74 -4.98
N SER A 174 -3.06 3.89 -5.06
CA SER A 174 -1.62 3.94 -5.29
C SER A 174 -0.81 3.33 -4.12
N ILE A 175 -1.21 3.59 -2.87
CA ILE A 175 -0.57 2.99 -1.69
C ILE A 175 -0.70 1.47 -1.69
N LEU A 176 -1.90 0.96 -1.93
CA LEU A 176 -2.18 -0.48 -1.96
C LEU A 176 -1.47 -1.15 -3.14
N GLU A 177 -1.44 -0.50 -4.31
CA GLU A 177 -0.71 -0.98 -5.49
C GLU A 177 0.80 -1.08 -5.23
N GLU A 178 1.41 -0.05 -4.63
CA GLU A 178 2.83 -0.07 -4.24
C GLU A 178 3.12 -1.22 -3.28
N LEU A 179 2.35 -1.34 -2.19
CA LEU A 179 2.59 -2.34 -1.15
C LEU A 179 2.41 -3.78 -1.64
N LEU A 180 1.45 -4.03 -2.51
CA LEU A 180 1.25 -5.34 -3.13
C LEU A 180 2.32 -5.63 -4.20
N SER A 181 2.76 -4.62 -4.95
CA SER A 181 3.86 -4.77 -5.90
C SER A 181 5.18 -5.11 -5.20
N ASP A 182 5.47 -4.43 -4.08
CA ASP A 182 6.59 -4.74 -3.19
C ASP A 182 6.53 -6.18 -2.65
N ALA A 183 5.31 -6.68 -2.41
CA ALA A 183 5.07 -8.06 -1.98
C ALA A 183 5.16 -9.08 -3.13
N GLY A 184 5.43 -8.64 -4.36
CA GLY A 184 5.66 -9.48 -5.53
C GLY A 184 4.41 -9.79 -6.37
N PHE A 185 3.29 -9.13 -6.12
CA PHE A 185 2.08 -9.29 -6.94
C PHE A 185 2.15 -8.48 -8.23
N GLN A 186 1.57 -9.03 -9.29
CA GLN A 186 1.13 -8.23 -10.43
C GLN A 186 -0.22 -7.62 -10.09
N VAL A 187 -0.24 -6.32 -9.80
CA VAL A 187 -1.44 -5.65 -9.32
C VAL A 187 -2.32 -5.17 -10.47
N ARG A 188 -3.62 -5.43 -10.36
CA ARG A 188 -4.68 -4.80 -11.17
C ARG A 188 -5.46 -3.86 -10.26
N THR A 189 -5.51 -2.58 -10.61
CA THR A 189 -6.28 -1.59 -9.85
C THR A 189 -7.59 -1.24 -10.54
N CYS A 190 -8.65 -1.03 -9.78
CA CYS A 190 -9.97 -0.60 -10.24
C CYS A 190 -10.47 0.55 -9.38
N ALA A 191 -11.11 1.53 -10.02
CA ALA A 191 -11.71 2.69 -9.35
C ALA A 191 -13.22 2.55 -9.14
N SER A 192 -13.84 1.53 -9.74
CA SER A 192 -15.30 1.36 -9.78
C SER A 192 -15.70 -0.11 -9.63
N PHE A 193 -16.93 -0.32 -9.16
CA PHE A 193 -17.57 -1.64 -9.10
C PHE A 193 -17.61 -2.34 -10.46
N GLY A 194 -18.03 -1.63 -11.52
CA GLY A 194 -18.22 -2.20 -12.85
C GLY A 194 -16.92 -2.78 -13.43
N ASP A 195 -15.81 -2.06 -13.29
CA ASP A 195 -14.50 -2.52 -13.74
C ASP A 195 -14.06 -3.75 -12.95
N ALA A 196 -14.17 -3.68 -11.62
CA ALA A 196 -13.77 -4.76 -10.72
C ALA A 196 -14.53 -6.05 -10.99
N LEU A 197 -15.86 -5.99 -11.11
CA LEU A 197 -16.69 -7.15 -11.44
C LEU A 197 -16.33 -7.73 -12.81
N GLY A 198 -16.02 -6.87 -13.78
CA GLY A 198 -15.56 -7.26 -15.10
C GLY A 198 -14.26 -8.07 -15.04
N TYR A 199 -13.29 -7.67 -14.23
CA TYR A 199 -12.05 -8.40 -14.05
C TYR A 199 -12.23 -9.70 -13.27
N LEU A 200 -12.98 -9.70 -12.18
CA LEU A 200 -13.27 -10.90 -11.38
C LEU A 200 -13.89 -12.03 -12.21
N ARG A 201 -14.65 -11.69 -13.26
CA ARG A 201 -15.25 -12.67 -14.18
C ARG A 201 -14.30 -13.21 -15.26
N ARG A 202 -13.21 -12.50 -15.56
CA ARG A 202 -12.34 -12.77 -16.72
C ARG A 202 -10.94 -13.22 -16.34
N GLU A 203 -10.48 -12.84 -15.16
CA GLU A 203 -9.14 -13.13 -14.66
C GLU A 203 -9.20 -13.92 -13.34
N LYS A 204 -8.14 -14.66 -13.04
CA LYS A 204 -7.96 -15.28 -11.72
C LYS A 204 -7.00 -14.43 -10.90
N PHE A 205 -7.39 -14.12 -9.68
CA PHE A 205 -6.59 -13.41 -8.69
C PHE A 205 -6.26 -14.33 -7.52
N SER A 206 -5.07 -14.20 -6.97
CA SER A 206 -4.66 -14.92 -5.75
C SER A 206 -4.92 -14.11 -4.48
N LEU A 207 -5.22 -12.81 -4.61
CA LEU A 207 -5.58 -11.91 -3.52
C LEU A 207 -6.46 -10.77 -4.05
N ALA A 208 -7.45 -10.34 -3.27
CA ALA A 208 -8.20 -9.12 -3.51
C ALA A 208 -8.11 -8.18 -2.30
N VAL A 209 -7.96 -6.89 -2.57
CA VAL A 209 -8.07 -5.82 -1.57
C VAL A 209 -9.23 -4.91 -1.99
N ILE A 210 -10.25 -4.80 -1.15
CA ILE A 210 -11.52 -4.19 -1.51
C ILE A 210 -11.92 -3.15 -0.47
N ASP A 211 -12.19 -1.92 -0.90
CA ASP A 211 -12.95 -0.97 -0.10
C ASP A 211 -14.46 -1.24 -0.23
N LEU A 212 -15.16 -1.12 0.89
CA LEU A 212 -16.61 -1.27 0.96
C LEU A 212 -17.36 -0.02 0.51
N SER A 213 -16.74 1.16 0.66
CA SER A 213 -17.33 2.45 0.36
C SER A 213 -16.94 2.97 -1.01
N LEU A 214 -17.36 2.28 -2.06
CA LEU A 214 -17.10 2.72 -3.44
C LEU A 214 -18.08 3.83 -3.84
N GLN A 215 -17.59 5.04 -4.10
CA GLN A 215 -18.44 6.10 -4.62
C GLN A 215 -18.76 5.84 -6.10
N GLY A 216 -19.93 5.29 -6.37
CA GLY A 216 -20.44 5.14 -7.73
C GLY A 216 -20.70 6.49 -8.39
N THR A 217 -20.20 6.69 -9.61
CA THR A 217 -20.74 7.69 -10.54
C THR A 217 -22.16 7.29 -10.90
N VAL A 218 -23.14 7.72 -10.11
CA VAL A 218 -24.56 7.56 -10.44
C VAL A 218 -24.88 8.48 -11.61
N THR A 219 -24.83 7.95 -12.84
CA THR A 219 -25.53 8.56 -13.96
C THR A 219 -27.02 8.35 -13.72
N ALA A 220 -27.77 9.45 -13.65
CA ALA A 220 -29.15 9.57 -13.18
C ALA A 220 -30.24 8.89 -14.06
N TRP A 221 -29.98 7.72 -14.67
CA TRP A 221 -30.89 7.09 -15.63
C TRP A 221 -31.38 5.68 -15.33
N ASP A 222 -30.93 5.01 -14.25
CA ASP A 222 -31.48 3.71 -13.88
C ASP A 222 -32.22 3.77 -12.53
N LYS A 223 -33.54 3.62 -12.58
CA LYS A 223 -34.39 3.47 -11.38
C LYS A 223 -34.30 2.07 -10.75
N ASP A 224 -33.54 1.16 -11.38
CA ASP A 224 -33.15 -0.16 -10.87
C ASP A 224 -31.66 -0.20 -10.45
N ALA A 225 -30.96 0.94 -10.45
CA ALA A 225 -29.52 1.02 -10.19
C ALA A 225 -29.20 0.56 -8.76
N HIS A 226 -28.16 -0.27 -8.66
CA HIS A 226 -27.60 -0.80 -7.42
C HIS A 226 -27.49 0.29 -6.35
N ASP A 227 -27.94 -0.01 -5.13
CA ASP A 227 -27.66 0.83 -3.97
C ASP A 227 -26.13 0.98 -3.85
N PRO A 228 -25.58 2.19 -4.00
CA PRO A 228 -24.13 2.41 -3.96
C PRO A 228 -23.50 1.90 -2.66
N ASN A 229 -24.29 1.84 -1.58
CA ASN A 229 -23.84 1.32 -0.28
C ASN A 229 -23.62 -0.21 -0.28
N LEU A 230 -24.02 -0.92 -1.33
CA LEU A 230 -23.93 -2.38 -1.45
C LEU A 230 -22.86 -2.84 -2.46
N GLU A 231 -22.23 -1.93 -3.22
CA GLU A 231 -21.30 -2.31 -4.29
C GLU A 231 -20.07 -3.07 -3.76
N GLY A 232 -19.44 -2.59 -2.69
CA GLY A 232 -18.32 -3.27 -2.06
C GLY A 232 -18.68 -4.67 -1.54
N TYR A 233 -19.84 -4.80 -0.90
CA TYR A 233 -20.37 -6.08 -0.43
C TYR A 233 -20.63 -7.10 -1.54
N GLN A 234 -21.09 -6.64 -2.70
CA GLN A 234 -21.28 -7.51 -3.85
C GLN A 234 -19.95 -8.01 -4.42
N LEU A 235 -18.90 -7.17 -4.40
CA LEU A 235 -17.56 -7.59 -4.79
C LEU A 235 -16.99 -8.63 -3.81
N LEU A 236 -17.26 -8.50 -2.51
CA LEU A 236 -16.90 -9.53 -1.53
C LEU A 236 -17.56 -10.87 -1.87
N SER A 237 -18.85 -10.86 -2.19
CA SER A 237 -19.57 -12.07 -2.60
C SER A 237 -18.97 -12.71 -3.86
N ALA A 238 -18.64 -11.90 -4.86
CA ALA A 238 -18.01 -12.36 -6.09
C ALA A 238 -16.61 -12.94 -5.84
N ALA A 239 -15.78 -12.27 -5.03
CA ALA A 239 -14.45 -12.74 -4.66
C ALA A 239 -14.50 -14.07 -3.89
N ARG A 240 -15.42 -14.18 -2.92
CA ARG A 240 -15.66 -15.41 -2.17
C ARG A 240 -16.08 -16.57 -3.07
N ALA A 241 -17.03 -16.34 -3.98
CA ALA A 241 -17.46 -17.35 -4.94
C ALA A 241 -16.31 -17.83 -5.85
N GLY A 242 -15.36 -16.94 -6.14
CA GLY A 242 -14.12 -17.26 -6.86
C GLY A 242 -13.04 -17.94 -6.01
N GLY A 243 -13.24 -18.12 -4.70
CA GLY A 243 -12.23 -18.64 -3.77
C GLY A 243 -11.02 -17.71 -3.58
N ILE A 244 -11.22 -16.41 -3.77
CA ILE A 244 -10.16 -15.40 -3.70
C ILE A 244 -10.09 -14.90 -2.25
N PRO A 245 -8.95 -15.05 -1.56
CA PRO A 245 -8.78 -14.49 -0.22
C PRO A 245 -8.83 -12.97 -0.33
N THR A 246 -9.55 -12.35 0.59
CA THR A 246 -9.92 -10.94 0.47
C THR A 246 -9.55 -10.19 1.74
N ILE A 247 -8.82 -9.08 1.58
CA ILE A 247 -8.55 -8.11 2.63
C ILE A 247 -9.47 -6.92 2.40
N VAL A 248 -10.20 -6.51 3.42
CA VAL A 248 -11.01 -5.29 3.38
C VAL A 248 -10.21 -4.13 3.95
N VAL A 249 -10.20 -3.01 3.23
CA VAL A 249 -9.62 -1.75 3.72
C VAL A 249 -10.71 -0.70 3.65
N SER A 250 -11.32 -0.35 4.78
CA SER A 250 -12.49 0.54 4.77
C SER A 250 -12.55 1.48 5.97
N GLY A 251 -13.36 2.53 5.87
CA GLY A 251 -13.59 3.53 6.92
C GLY A 251 -14.71 3.16 7.91
N ILE A 252 -15.39 2.04 7.69
CA ILE A 252 -16.41 1.51 8.60
C ILE A 252 -15.74 1.10 9.92
N THR A 253 -16.31 1.51 11.05
CA THR A 253 -15.76 1.22 12.40
C THR A 253 -16.77 0.48 13.28
N GLU A 254 -17.99 0.26 12.79
CA GLU A 254 -19.03 -0.43 13.53
C GLU A 254 -18.68 -1.91 13.68
N THR A 255 -18.52 -2.36 14.93
CA THR A 255 -18.05 -3.72 15.24
C THR A 255 -18.99 -4.80 14.70
N ASP A 256 -20.30 -4.57 14.74
CA ASP A 256 -21.30 -5.50 14.23
C ASP A 256 -21.20 -5.66 12.71
N GLU A 257 -20.90 -4.57 12.00
CA GLU A 257 -20.70 -4.58 10.55
C GLU A 257 -19.42 -5.33 10.18
N ILE A 258 -18.32 -5.11 10.90
CA ILE A 258 -17.05 -5.85 10.71
C ILE A 258 -17.27 -7.35 10.95
N GLN A 259 -17.94 -7.74 12.05
CA GLN A 259 -18.25 -9.15 12.34
C GLN A 259 -19.13 -9.79 11.26
N ARG A 260 -20.10 -9.04 10.74
CA ARG A 260 -20.92 -9.47 9.62
C ARG A 260 -20.07 -9.72 8.38
N VAL A 261 -19.11 -8.83 8.07
CA VAL A 261 -18.21 -9.00 6.93
C VAL A 261 -17.39 -10.29 7.04
N TYR A 262 -16.82 -10.58 8.21
CA TYR A 262 -16.09 -11.83 8.46
C TYR A 262 -16.98 -13.07 8.31
N SER A 263 -18.17 -13.05 8.89
CA SER A 263 -19.06 -14.21 8.93
C SER A 263 -19.75 -14.50 7.60
N GLU A 264 -20.27 -13.47 6.92
CA GLU A 264 -21.02 -13.61 5.67
C GLU A 264 -20.12 -13.74 4.45
N TYR A 265 -18.92 -13.17 4.46
CA TYR A 265 -18.06 -13.13 3.27
C TYR A 265 -16.72 -13.84 3.44
N ALA A 266 -16.40 -14.35 4.64
CA ALA A 266 -15.19 -15.11 4.92
C ALA A 266 -13.91 -14.39 4.48
N ILE A 267 -13.85 -13.07 4.74
CA ILE A 267 -12.65 -12.27 4.47
C ILE A 267 -11.47 -12.75 5.31
N SER A 268 -10.27 -12.55 4.79
CA SER A 268 -9.02 -12.94 5.46
C SER A 268 -8.60 -11.91 6.52
N ALA A 269 -8.87 -10.62 6.27
CA ALA A 269 -8.58 -9.56 7.22
C ALA A 269 -9.39 -8.30 6.91
N TYR A 270 -9.58 -7.49 7.95
CA TYR A 270 -10.20 -6.17 7.91
C TYR A 270 -9.22 -5.15 8.45
N ILE A 271 -9.04 -4.05 7.74
CA ILE A 271 -8.14 -2.96 8.10
C ILE A 271 -8.89 -1.65 8.01
N GLU A 272 -8.95 -0.95 9.13
CA GLU A 272 -9.53 0.39 9.20
C GLU A 272 -8.59 1.39 8.51
N LYS A 273 -9.12 2.18 7.56
CA LYS A 273 -8.35 3.22 6.84
C LYS A 273 -7.67 4.20 7.80
N GLN A 274 -8.32 4.54 8.92
CA GLN A 274 -7.80 5.47 9.92
C GLN A 274 -6.64 4.89 10.74
N ALA A 275 -6.61 3.56 10.94
CA ALA A 275 -5.58 2.86 11.70
C ALA A 275 -4.54 2.17 10.80
N PHE A 276 -4.57 2.46 9.50
CA PHE A 276 -3.72 1.78 8.52
C PHE A 276 -2.24 2.05 8.78
N ASP A 277 -1.48 0.96 8.92
CA ASP A 277 -0.03 0.97 9.02
C ASP A 277 0.57 0.09 7.91
N ARG A 278 1.57 0.61 7.19
CA ARG A 278 2.19 -0.10 6.06
C ARG A 278 2.87 -1.39 6.51
N ALA A 279 3.46 -1.42 7.70
CA ALA A 279 4.12 -2.61 8.22
C ALA A 279 3.11 -3.67 8.67
N ALA A 280 2.00 -3.27 9.28
CA ALA A 280 0.89 -4.14 9.63
C ALA A 280 0.23 -4.72 8.36
N PHE A 281 -0.04 -3.88 7.35
CA PHE A 281 -0.59 -4.32 6.07
C PHE A 281 0.28 -5.39 5.39
N ARG A 282 1.61 -5.19 5.36
CA ARG A 282 2.55 -6.19 4.83
C ARG A 282 2.51 -7.52 5.59
N ARG A 283 2.32 -7.50 6.92
CA ARG A 283 2.16 -8.73 7.71
C ARG A 283 0.85 -9.44 7.36
N VAL A 284 -0.24 -8.69 7.24
CA VAL A 284 -1.56 -9.23 6.85
C VAL A 284 -1.50 -9.90 5.47
N ILE A 285 -0.81 -9.29 4.49
CA ILE A 285 -0.60 -9.92 3.17
C ILE A 285 0.12 -11.27 3.32
N GLU A 286 1.22 -11.31 4.07
CA GLU A 286 2.02 -12.52 4.25
C GLU A 286 1.25 -13.62 5.00
N GLU A 287 0.49 -13.27 6.03
CA GLU A 287 -0.36 -14.19 6.79
C GLU A 287 -1.50 -14.74 5.93
N THR A 288 -2.15 -13.88 5.14
CA THR A 288 -3.20 -14.28 4.19
C THR A 288 -2.64 -15.27 3.16
N ARG A 289 -1.46 -14.98 2.61
CA ARG A 289 -0.80 -15.84 1.63
C ARG A 289 -0.43 -17.20 2.21
N LYS A 290 0.16 -17.24 3.40
CA LYS A 290 0.50 -18.50 4.09
C LYS A 290 -0.72 -19.36 4.38
N SER A 291 -1.80 -18.74 4.85
CA SER A 291 -3.04 -19.44 5.19
C SER A 291 -3.75 -19.97 3.95
N HIS A 292 -3.74 -19.20 2.85
CA HIS A 292 -4.35 -19.67 1.60
C HIS A 292 -3.50 -20.74 0.90
N GLN A 293 -2.17 -20.63 0.98
CA GLN A 293 -1.28 -21.65 0.46
C GLN A 293 -1.44 -22.98 1.22
N SER A 294 -1.56 -22.96 2.56
CA SER A 294 -1.80 -24.18 3.33
C SER A 294 -3.16 -24.81 3.00
N LEU A 295 -4.22 -24.01 2.87
CA LEU A 295 -5.55 -24.48 2.44
C LEU A 295 -5.53 -25.03 1.00
N SER A 296 -4.78 -24.41 0.09
CA SER A 296 -4.60 -24.87 -1.29
C SER A 296 -3.81 -26.18 -1.37
N GLU A 297 -2.75 -26.32 -0.58
CA GLU A 297 -1.92 -27.53 -0.49
C GLU A 297 -2.73 -28.70 0.10
N LEU A 298 -3.53 -28.46 1.15
CA LEU A 298 -4.40 -29.47 1.76
C LEU A 298 -5.58 -29.85 0.84
N SER A 299 -6.11 -28.90 0.08
CA SER A 299 -7.19 -29.16 -0.90
C SER A 299 -6.70 -29.94 -2.13
N ALA A 300 -5.42 -29.87 -2.49
CA ALA A 300 -4.79 -30.65 -3.56
C ALA A 300 -4.61 -32.15 -3.21
N LEU A 301 -4.71 -32.51 -1.93
CA LEU A 301 -4.73 -33.89 -1.49
C LEU A 301 -6.09 -34.53 -1.75
N THR A 302 -6.07 -35.76 -2.26
CA THR A 302 -7.25 -36.63 -2.34
C THR A 302 -7.70 -37.02 -0.93
N ASP A 303 -8.97 -37.41 -0.78
CA ASP A 303 -9.52 -37.84 0.52
C ASP A 303 -8.66 -38.92 1.18
N ARG A 304 -8.17 -39.87 0.37
CA ARG A 304 -7.30 -40.94 0.84
C ARG A 304 -5.92 -40.47 1.27
N GLU A 305 -5.37 -39.45 0.63
CA GLU A 305 -4.10 -38.84 1.01
C GLU A 305 -4.25 -38.02 2.31
N ARG A 306 -5.39 -37.35 2.51
CA ARG A 306 -5.69 -36.67 3.78
C ARG A 306 -5.80 -37.65 4.94
N GLU A 307 -6.54 -38.74 4.78
CA GLU A 307 -6.63 -39.79 5.80
C GLU A 307 -5.25 -40.35 6.19
N VAL A 308 -4.39 -40.59 5.20
CA VAL A 308 -3.01 -41.05 5.44
C VAL A 308 -2.20 -39.98 6.18
N LEU A 309 -2.33 -38.71 5.80
CA LEU A 309 -1.64 -37.59 6.44
C LEU A 309 -2.11 -37.36 7.89
N ASP A 310 -3.40 -37.50 8.17
CA ASP A 310 -3.96 -37.34 9.52
C ASP A 310 -3.44 -38.42 10.47
N LEU A 311 -3.43 -39.68 10.02
CA LEU A 311 -2.85 -40.77 10.80
C LEU A 311 -1.34 -40.62 10.98
N LEU A 312 -0.65 -40.05 9.98
CA LEU A 312 0.77 -39.70 10.07
C LEU A 312 1.02 -38.64 11.15
N ALA A 313 0.18 -37.60 11.20
CA ALA A 313 0.24 -36.50 12.16
C ALA A 313 -0.06 -36.95 13.61
N GLN A 314 -0.90 -37.97 13.77
CA GLN A 314 -1.14 -38.66 15.04
C GLN A 314 0.05 -39.53 15.51
N GLY A 315 1.12 -39.61 14.73
CA GLY A 315 2.35 -40.34 15.08
C GLY A 315 2.37 -41.82 14.68
N LEU A 316 1.35 -42.32 13.95
CA LEU A 316 1.28 -43.73 13.59
C LEU A 316 2.36 -44.12 12.58
N THR A 317 2.97 -45.29 12.77
CA THR A 317 3.91 -45.89 11.84
C THR A 317 3.22 -46.33 10.54
N ASN A 318 3.97 -46.51 9.45
CA ASN A 318 3.40 -46.96 8.18
C ASN A 318 2.68 -48.31 8.28
N LYS A 319 3.05 -49.14 9.27
CA LYS A 319 2.41 -50.43 9.54
C LYS A 319 1.03 -50.23 10.20
N GLU A 320 0.96 -49.36 11.20
CA GLU A 320 -0.31 -49.04 11.88
C GLU A 320 -1.28 -48.30 10.96
N ILE A 321 -0.79 -47.39 10.12
CA ILE A 321 -1.60 -46.72 9.08
C ILE A 321 -2.15 -47.76 8.10
N ALA A 322 -1.32 -48.71 7.65
CA ALA A 322 -1.71 -49.77 6.74
C ALA A 322 -2.81 -50.67 7.34
N GLU A 323 -2.68 -51.04 8.62
CA GLU A 323 -3.67 -51.82 9.35
C GLU A 323 -4.98 -51.06 9.53
N ARG A 324 -4.93 -49.78 9.94
CA ARG A 324 -6.11 -48.97 10.22
C ARG A 324 -6.90 -48.60 8.96
N LEU A 325 -6.20 -48.39 7.86
CA LEU A 325 -6.80 -48.09 6.56
C LEU A 325 -7.09 -49.34 5.71
N VAL A 326 -6.74 -50.54 6.21
CA VAL A 326 -6.91 -51.83 5.52
C VAL A 326 -6.26 -51.83 4.11
N ILE A 327 -4.98 -51.45 4.05
CA ILE A 327 -4.15 -51.42 2.84
C ILE A 327 -2.76 -51.98 3.10
N THR A 328 -1.93 -52.14 2.06
CA THR A 328 -0.54 -52.60 2.25
C THR A 328 0.38 -51.45 2.68
N THR A 329 1.47 -51.77 3.39
CA THR A 329 2.51 -50.79 3.74
C THR A 329 3.18 -50.14 2.53
N ASN A 330 3.25 -50.86 1.40
CA ASN A 330 3.72 -50.31 0.12
C ASN A 330 2.73 -49.28 -0.45
N THR A 331 1.42 -49.51 -0.30
CA THR A 331 0.38 -48.54 -0.67
C THR A 331 0.50 -47.26 0.18
N VAL A 332 0.73 -47.40 1.49
CA VAL A 332 0.99 -46.25 2.38
C VAL A 332 2.22 -45.46 1.92
N LYS A 333 3.35 -46.14 1.62
CA LYS A 333 4.56 -45.47 1.11
C LYS A 333 4.29 -44.70 -0.19
N ARG A 334 3.46 -45.25 -1.08
CA ARG A 334 3.07 -44.57 -2.32
C ARG A 334 2.23 -43.32 -2.05
N HIS A 335 1.26 -43.40 -1.13
CA HIS A 335 0.50 -42.22 -0.69
C HIS A 335 1.41 -41.17 -0.07
N LEU A 336 2.33 -41.57 0.82
CA LEU A 336 3.29 -40.64 1.43
C LEU A 336 4.20 -39.97 0.42
N LYS A 337 4.68 -40.70 -0.60
CA LYS A 337 5.45 -40.10 -1.69
C LYS A 337 4.63 -39.04 -2.44
N SER A 338 3.39 -39.36 -2.80
CA SER A 338 2.47 -38.42 -3.48
C SER A 338 2.18 -37.20 -2.60
N ILE A 339 1.95 -37.39 -1.30
CA ILE A 339 1.73 -36.31 -0.33
C ILE A 339 2.97 -35.42 -0.23
N PHE A 340 4.17 -35.99 -0.12
CA PHE A 340 5.41 -35.24 -0.02
C PHE A 340 5.68 -34.41 -1.28
N GLU A 341 5.40 -34.96 -2.46
CA GLU A 341 5.49 -34.24 -3.73
C GLU A 341 4.44 -33.11 -3.81
N LYS A 342 3.20 -33.36 -3.39
CA LYS A 342 2.10 -32.37 -3.44
C LYS A 342 2.23 -31.24 -2.42
N LEU A 343 2.79 -31.53 -1.24
CA LEU A 343 3.01 -30.56 -0.17
C LEU A 343 4.39 -29.89 -0.23
N ASP A 344 5.21 -30.24 -1.23
CA ASP A 344 6.60 -29.79 -1.39
C ASP A 344 7.45 -29.96 -0.12
N VAL A 345 7.35 -31.14 0.51
CA VAL A 345 8.09 -31.49 1.73
C VAL A 345 8.92 -32.75 1.51
N HIS A 346 10.11 -32.79 2.12
CA HIS A 346 11.04 -33.92 1.97
C HIS A 346 11.20 -34.75 3.24
N THR A 347 10.55 -34.37 4.34
CA THR A 347 10.64 -35.09 5.61
C THR A 347 9.27 -35.35 6.20
N ARG A 348 9.17 -36.48 6.91
CA ARG A 348 7.98 -36.84 7.69
C ARG A 348 7.59 -35.74 8.67
N SER A 349 8.57 -35.17 9.38
CA SER A 349 8.34 -34.10 10.35
C SER A 349 7.79 -32.83 9.70
N ALA A 350 8.25 -32.47 8.50
CA ALA A 350 7.72 -31.34 7.75
C ALA A 350 6.26 -31.59 7.29
N ALA A 351 5.94 -32.81 6.83
CA ALA A 351 4.58 -33.17 6.46
C ALA A 351 3.62 -33.14 7.65
N THR A 352 4.04 -33.63 8.82
CA THR A 352 3.22 -33.57 10.04
C THR A 352 3.04 -32.15 10.56
N ALA A 353 4.04 -31.28 10.41
CA ALA A 353 3.92 -29.86 10.78
C ALA A 353 2.90 -29.12 9.90
N LYS A 354 2.87 -29.41 8.59
CA LYS A 354 1.88 -28.86 7.65
C LYS A 354 0.45 -29.31 7.96
N ALA A 355 0.27 -30.54 8.43
CA ALA A 355 -1.04 -31.06 8.85
C ALA A 355 -1.54 -30.41 10.16
N ALA A 356 -0.64 -30.11 11.10
CA ALA A 356 -0.99 -29.50 12.39
C ALA A 356 -1.29 -27.99 12.31
N GLY A 357 -0.78 -27.28 11.30
CA GLY A 357 -1.00 -25.85 11.10
C GLY A 357 -2.27 -25.48 10.32
N GLY A 358 -3.10 -26.46 9.94
CA GLY A 358 -4.35 -26.27 9.20
C GLY A 358 -5.63 -26.66 9.96
N GLN A 359 -5.52 -26.91 11.27
CA GLN A 359 -6.67 -27.21 12.15
C GLN A 359 -7.16 -25.99 12.92
#